data_AF-A0A534SVL7-F1
#
_entry.id   AF-A0A534SVL7-F1
#
_cell.length_a   1.000
_cell.length_b   1.000
_cell.length_c   1.000
_cell.angle_alpha   90.00
_cell.angle_beta   90.00
_cell.angle_gamma   90.00
#
_symmetry.space_group_name_H-M   'P 1'
#
loop_
_entity.id
_entity.type
_entity.pdbx_description
1 polymer ?
#
loop_
_entity_poly.entity_id
_entity_poly.type
_entity_poly.pdbx_seq_one_letter_code
_entity_poly.pdbx_strand_id
1 'polypeptide(L)'
;MRTAAEGAQRLQRRVGHAARRKWWAPTAASAPPTPRSSRTRSTASTRPSAPAGACARRPPVWRAAPTRRRAGGSERYTRLPDLRRTMSEAPGRRPIVPFLRLPADGEPYLAGQRCTACGAVFLGRRLACSRCTARGPFEEVRLSRTGKLWVYSIVHQSSPGVPVPYVAAIVDLPEGVSVRCSLIDVPPDPAALSFGMPVEMTTRVSQQDREGNDVVAFYFRPMREGGA
;
A
#
# COMPACT_ATOMS: atom_id res chain seq x y z
N MET A 1 -57.69 38.63 -3.47
CA MET A 1 -58.20 37.60 -2.53
C MET A 1 -57.61 36.26 -2.98
N ARG A 2 -56.35 35.87 -2.75
CA ARG A 2 -55.49 35.84 -1.54
C ARG A 2 -56.09 35.06 -0.37
N THR A 3 -56.39 33.77 -0.56
CA THR A 3 -56.67 32.82 0.54
C THR A 3 -56.46 31.37 0.08
N ALA A 4 -55.21 31.00 -0.24
CA ALA A 4 -54.78 29.59 -0.32
C ALA A 4 -53.32 29.41 0.16
N ALA A 5 -52.75 30.44 0.83
CA ALA A 5 -51.37 30.46 1.32
C ALA A 5 -51.26 30.27 2.85
N GLU A 6 -52.37 30.11 3.57
CA GLU A 6 -52.39 30.04 5.05
C GLU A 6 -52.43 28.62 5.64
N GLY A 7 -52.62 27.58 4.81
CA GLY A 7 -52.65 26.18 5.28
C GLY A 7 -51.27 25.58 5.61
N ALA A 8 -50.19 26.14 5.07
CA ALA A 8 -48.84 25.57 5.20
C ALA A 8 -48.07 26.04 6.46
N GLN A 9 -48.58 27.04 7.19
CA GLN A 9 -47.84 27.68 8.29
C GLN A 9 -48.20 27.17 9.69
N ARG A 10 -49.15 26.24 9.84
CA ARG A 10 -49.59 25.76 11.17
C ARG A 10 -49.02 24.41 11.61
N LEU A 11 -48.21 23.74 10.76
CA LEU A 11 -47.57 22.45 11.07
C LEU A 11 -46.05 22.55 11.29
N GLN A 12 -45.51 23.76 11.51
CA GLN A 12 -44.09 24.01 11.75
C GLN A 12 -43.77 24.50 13.18
N ARG A 13 -44.72 24.41 14.13
CA ARG A 13 -44.55 24.86 15.53
C ARG A 13 -44.48 23.73 16.57
N ARG A 14 -43.81 22.62 16.22
CA ARG A 14 -43.29 21.65 17.20
C ARG A 14 -41.84 21.29 16.89
N VAL A 15 -41.03 22.31 16.64
CA VAL A 15 -39.56 22.21 16.73
C VAL A 15 -39.21 22.33 18.22
N GLY A 16 -39.26 21.20 18.92
CA GLY A 16 -38.67 21.08 20.25
C GLY A 16 -37.16 21.26 20.12
N HIS A 17 -36.63 22.29 20.77
CA HIS A 17 -35.21 22.60 20.88
C HIS A 17 -34.46 21.45 21.58
N ALA A 18 -34.07 20.42 20.84
CA ALA A 18 -33.02 19.50 21.26
C ALA A 18 -31.68 20.11 20.84
N ALA A 19 -30.93 20.57 21.84
CA ALA A 19 -29.66 21.26 21.70
C ALA A 19 -28.68 20.48 20.80
N ARG A 20 -28.31 21.09 19.68
CA ARG A 20 -27.19 20.69 18.83
C ARG A 20 -25.90 20.72 19.66
N ARG A 21 -25.46 19.57 20.18
CA ARG A 21 -24.10 19.41 20.68
C ARG A 21 -23.16 19.32 19.47
N LYS A 22 -22.35 20.37 19.29
CA LYS A 22 -21.29 20.46 18.28
C LYS A 22 -20.23 19.42 18.63
N TRP A 23 -20.07 18.38 17.80
CA TRP A 23 -19.08 17.30 17.98
C TRP A 23 -17.62 17.73 17.79
N TRP A 24 -17.35 19.01 17.49
CA TRP A 24 -16.02 19.53 17.22
C TRP A 24 -15.47 20.49 18.29
N ALA A 25 -16.10 20.57 19.47
CA ALA A 25 -15.50 21.32 20.57
C ALA A 25 -14.18 20.65 21.01
N PRO A 26 -13.06 21.38 21.09
CA PRO A 26 -11.82 20.83 21.61
C PRO A 26 -12.04 20.51 23.08
N THR A 27 -12.05 19.22 23.43
CA THR A 27 -11.87 18.81 24.82
C THR A 27 -10.53 19.37 25.29
N ALA A 28 -10.61 20.24 26.30
CA ALA A 28 -9.45 20.73 27.02
C ALA A 28 -8.52 19.55 27.33
N ALA A 29 -7.31 19.62 26.80
CA ALA A 29 -6.25 18.68 27.10
C ALA A 29 -6.10 18.62 28.62
N SER A 30 -6.38 17.46 29.20
CA SER A 30 -5.99 17.17 30.57
C SER A 30 -4.47 17.33 30.63
N ALA A 31 -4.01 18.24 31.47
CA ALA A 31 -2.59 18.47 31.70
C ALA A 31 -1.87 17.15 32.02
N PRO A 32 -0.66 16.91 31.49
CA PRO A 32 0.10 15.74 31.87
C PRO A 32 0.41 15.77 33.38
N PRO A 33 0.43 14.62 34.06
CA PRO A 33 0.82 14.57 35.46
C PRO A 33 2.25 15.10 35.62
N THR A 34 2.43 16.02 36.56
CA THR A 34 3.73 16.55 36.94
C THR A 34 4.64 15.42 37.44
N PRO A 35 5.93 15.40 37.07
CA PRO A 35 6.85 14.41 37.62
C PRO A 35 7.02 14.68 39.12
N ARG A 36 6.59 13.71 39.94
CA ARG A 36 6.85 13.64 41.37
C ARG A 36 8.36 13.52 41.58
N SER A 37 8.96 14.51 42.24
CA SER A 37 10.38 14.52 42.58
C SER A 37 10.71 13.44 43.60
N SER A 38 10.98 12.23 43.13
CA SER A 38 11.68 11.22 43.93
C SER A 38 13.15 11.63 44.02
N ARG A 39 13.48 12.18 45.18
CA ARG A 39 14.84 12.45 45.65
C ARG A 39 15.60 11.11 45.73
N THR A 40 16.17 10.66 44.62
CA THR A 40 17.13 9.54 44.58
C THR A 40 18.54 10.09 44.64
N ARG A 41 19.24 9.64 45.67
CA ARG A 41 20.63 9.89 46.05
C ARG A 41 21.57 9.75 44.83
N SER A 42 22.13 10.85 44.36
CA SER A 42 23.24 10.87 43.40
C SER A 42 24.46 10.19 44.02
N THR A 43 24.73 8.94 43.64
CA THR A 43 26.09 8.40 43.71
C THR A 43 26.83 8.91 42.48
N ALA A 44 27.62 9.96 42.68
CA ALA A 44 28.55 10.47 41.70
C ALA A 44 29.54 9.37 41.32
N SER A 45 29.36 8.78 40.14
CA SER A 45 30.40 8.03 39.46
C SER A 45 31.40 9.06 38.92
N THR A 46 32.39 9.40 39.72
CA THR A 46 33.54 10.19 39.34
C THR A 46 34.26 9.46 38.20
N ARG A 47 34.01 9.87 36.95
CA ARG A 47 34.93 9.57 35.85
C ARG A 47 36.21 10.36 36.13
N PRO A 48 37.38 9.71 36.29
CA PRO A 48 38.62 10.45 36.34
C PRO A 48 38.82 11.16 35.00
N SER A 49 38.93 12.49 35.06
CA SER A 49 39.40 13.34 33.99
C SER A 49 40.84 12.96 33.64
N ALA A 50 41.04 12.47 32.42
CA ALA A 50 42.37 12.20 31.88
C ALA A 50 43.15 13.52 31.76
N PRO A 51 44.45 13.54 32.11
CA PRO A 51 45.27 14.75 32.04
C PRO A 51 45.48 15.18 30.59
N ALA A 52 45.40 16.49 30.38
CA ALA A 52 45.82 17.16 29.16
C ALA A 52 47.35 17.01 29.02
N GLY A 53 47.78 16.03 28.22
CA GLY A 53 49.20 15.79 27.96
C GLY A 53 49.41 14.98 26.67
N ALA A 54 50.17 15.56 25.75
CA ALA A 54 50.75 14.94 24.56
C ALA A 54 49.82 14.61 23.38
N CYS A 55 49.20 15.64 22.80
CA CYS A 55 48.83 15.63 21.38
C CYS A 55 50.10 15.87 20.52
N ALA A 56 51.01 14.91 20.51
CA ALA A 56 52.23 14.96 19.71
C ALA A 56 52.61 13.57 19.22
N ARG A 57 51.78 12.99 18.34
CA ARG A 57 52.22 11.92 17.43
C ARG A 57 51.77 12.27 16.02
N ARG A 58 52.77 12.63 15.20
CA ARG A 58 52.62 12.88 13.76
C ARG A 58 51.91 11.68 13.12
N PRO A 59 50.91 11.87 12.25
CA PRO A 59 50.38 10.76 11.47
C PRO A 59 51.49 10.17 10.60
N PRO A 60 51.51 8.84 10.37
CA PRO A 60 52.48 8.26 9.45
C PRO A 60 52.28 8.88 8.07
N VAL A 61 53.37 9.39 7.49
CA VAL A 61 53.40 9.86 6.11
C VAL A 61 53.11 8.68 5.21
N TRP A 62 51.91 8.64 4.62
CA TRP A 62 51.59 7.69 3.56
C TRP A 62 52.46 8.05 2.36
N ARG A 63 53.59 7.37 2.19
CA ARG A 63 54.37 7.48 0.96
C ARG A 63 53.51 6.90 -0.17
N ALA A 64 53.09 7.76 -1.09
CA ALA A 64 52.45 7.35 -2.32
C ALA A 64 53.40 6.41 -3.08
N ALA A 65 52.95 5.18 -3.33
CA ALA A 65 53.66 4.27 -4.23
C ALA A 65 53.64 4.86 -5.65
N PRO A 66 54.75 4.77 -6.41
CA PRO A 66 54.79 5.29 -7.77
C PRO A 66 53.80 4.51 -8.64
N THR A 67 52.84 5.23 -9.22
CA THR A 67 51.91 4.69 -10.20
C THR A 67 52.69 4.42 -11.49
N ARG A 68 53.08 3.16 -11.70
CA ARG A 68 53.45 2.71 -13.05
C ARG A 68 52.20 2.86 -13.93
N ARG A 69 52.20 3.89 -14.78
CA ARG A 69 51.33 3.96 -15.96
C ARG A 69 51.59 2.70 -16.79
N ARG A 70 50.70 1.71 -16.69
CA ARG A 70 50.56 0.72 -17.75
C ARG A 70 49.81 1.40 -18.88
N ALA A 71 50.55 1.81 -19.91
CA ALA A 71 49.99 1.95 -21.25
C ALA A 71 49.61 0.55 -21.74
N GLY A 72 48.36 0.35 -22.16
CA GLY A 72 47.94 -0.87 -22.83
C GLY A 72 46.48 -1.26 -22.59
N GLY A 73 45.65 -1.07 -23.62
CA GLY A 73 44.43 -1.86 -23.80
C GLY A 73 43.13 -1.09 -23.98
N SER A 74 43.05 -0.14 -24.91
CA SER A 74 41.77 0.45 -25.37
C SER A 74 40.98 -0.43 -26.37
N GLU A 75 41.36 -1.68 -26.57
CA GLU A 75 40.80 -2.55 -27.62
C GLU A 75 39.75 -3.57 -27.16
N ARG A 76 39.22 -3.46 -25.93
CA ARG A 76 38.28 -4.46 -25.38
C ARG A 76 36.83 -4.00 -25.19
N TYR A 77 36.39 -2.96 -25.92
CA TYR A 77 34.99 -2.52 -25.89
C TYR A 77 34.39 -2.35 -27.30
N THR A 78 34.64 -3.27 -28.22
CA THR A 78 34.03 -3.18 -29.56
C THR A 78 33.35 -4.47 -30.04
N ARG A 79 33.05 -5.40 -29.13
CA ARG A 79 32.14 -6.52 -29.42
C ARG A 79 31.29 -6.87 -28.20
N LEU A 80 30.44 -5.94 -27.78
CA LEU A 80 29.16 -6.39 -27.22
C LEU A 80 28.26 -6.66 -28.43
N PRO A 81 27.81 -7.90 -28.65
CA PRO A 81 26.84 -8.16 -29.69
C PRO A 81 25.63 -7.26 -29.44
N ASP A 82 25.19 -6.64 -30.52
CA ASP A 82 24.11 -5.68 -30.60
C ASP A 82 22.86 -6.25 -29.91
N LEU A 83 22.65 -5.89 -28.63
CA LEU A 83 21.50 -6.26 -27.81
C LEU A 83 20.20 -5.59 -28.29
N ARG A 84 20.20 -5.03 -29.52
CA ARG A 84 19.08 -4.33 -30.14
C ARG A 84 18.17 -5.21 -30.99
N ARG A 85 18.37 -6.52 -31.09
CA ARG A 85 17.60 -7.32 -32.06
C ARG A 85 17.07 -8.66 -31.54
N THR A 86 16.10 -8.57 -30.63
CA THR A 86 14.93 -9.46 -30.61
C THR A 86 13.67 -8.67 -30.20
N MET A 87 13.36 -7.58 -30.90
CA MET A 87 11.98 -7.06 -30.90
C MET A 87 11.24 -7.65 -32.08
N SER A 88 10.49 -8.73 -31.83
CA SER A 88 9.19 -9.01 -32.42
C SER A 88 8.60 -10.24 -31.73
N GLU A 89 8.37 -10.10 -30.43
CA GLU A 89 7.37 -10.92 -29.76
C GLU A 89 6.09 -10.10 -29.78
N ALA A 90 4.95 -10.70 -30.13
CA ALA A 90 3.66 -10.05 -30.07
C ALA A 90 3.49 -9.40 -28.67
N PRO A 91 2.80 -8.25 -28.54
CA PRO A 91 2.71 -7.53 -27.28
C PRO A 91 2.24 -8.48 -26.18
N GLY A 92 3.13 -8.74 -25.21
CA GLY A 92 2.88 -9.72 -24.16
C GLY A 92 1.96 -9.14 -23.09
N ARG A 93 1.10 -9.96 -22.49
CA ARG A 93 0.31 -9.54 -21.33
C ARG A 93 1.17 -9.66 -20.08
N ARG A 94 1.55 -8.52 -19.49
CA ARG A 94 2.39 -8.47 -18.29
C ARG A 94 1.54 -8.11 -17.06
N PRO A 95 1.61 -8.87 -15.96
CA PRO A 95 0.89 -8.50 -14.75
C PRO A 95 1.54 -7.28 -14.10
N ILE A 96 0.73 -6.32 -13.64
CA ILE A 96 1.21 -5.12 -12.93
C ILE A 96 1.86 -5.46 -11.58
N VAL A 97 1.47 -6.58 -10.97
CA VAL A 97 1.97 -7.06 -9.68
C VAL A 97 2.47 -8.50 -9.80
N PRO A 98 3.54 -8.87 -9.07
CA PRO A 98 4.16 -10.19 -9.19
C PRO A 98 3.30 -11.34 -8.65
N PHE A 99 2.27 -11.05 -7.87
CA PHE A 99 1.34 -12.04 -7.33
C PHE A 99 0.05 -12.20 -8.17
N LEU A 100 -0.12 -11.44 -9.25
CA LEU A 100 -1.18 -11.69 -10.22
C LEU A 100 -0.66 -12.69 -11.25
N ARG A 101 -1.33 -13.83 -11.38
CA ARG A 101 -1.01 -14.86 -12.36
C ARG A 101 -1.97 -14.75 -13.54
N LEU A 102 -1.41 -14.72 -14.75
CA LEU A 102 -2.12 -14.62 -16.02
C LEU A 102 -1.79 -15.86 -16.87
N PRO A 103 -2.42 -17.02 -16.60
CA PRO A 103 -2.25 -18.20 -17.45
C PRO A 103 -2.83 -17.93 -18.85
N ALA A 104 -2.22 -18.51 -19.90
CA ALA A 104 -2.69 -18.36 -21.28
C ALA A 104 -4.08 -19.00 -21.49
N ASP A 105 -4.28 -20.19 -20.92
CA ASP A 105 -5.48 -21.02 -21.13
C ASP A 105 -6.42 -21.04 -19.93
N GLY A 106 -6.34 -20.06 -19.03
CA GLY A 106 -7.11 -20.08 -17.78
C GLY A 106 -7.49 -18.72 -17.22
N GLU A 107 -8.30 -18.76 -16.17
CA GLU A 107 -8.72 -17.53 -15.50
C GLU A 107 -7.60 -16.92 -14.65
N PRO A 108 -7.38 -15.59 -14.74
CA PRO A 108 -6.48 -14.86 -13.87
C PRO A 108 -6.79 -15.09 -12.38
N TYR A 109 -5.75 -15.17 -11.57
CA TYR A 109 -5.88 -15.38 -10.13
C TYR A 109 -4.78 -14.68 -9.34
N LEU A 110 -5.05 -14.42 -8.06
CA LEU A 110 -4.07 -13.94 -7.13
C LEU A 110 -3.38 -15.13 -6.47
N ALA A 111 -2.05 -15.12 -6.50
CA ALA A 111 -1.19 -16.09 -5.84
C ALA A 111 -0.84 -15.57 -4.44
N GLY A 112 -1.34 -16.29 -3.43
CA GLY A 112 -0.93 -16.14 -2.04
C GLY A 112 0.26 -17.05 -1.73
N GLN A 113 0.83 -16.85 -0.55
CA GLN A 113 1.88 -17.68 0.02
C GLN A 113 1.40 -18.21 1.37
N ARG A 114 1.29 -19.52 1.51
CA ARG A 114 0.92 -20.19 2.75
C ARG A 114 2.16 -20.66 3.47
N CYS A 115 2.29 -20.29 4.74
CA CYS A 115 3.35 -20.79 5.60
C CYS A 115 3.05 -22.24 5.99
N THR A 116 3.97 -23.16 5.68
CA THR A 116 3.84 -24.58 6.02
C THR A 116 3.85 -24.85 7.52
N ALA A 117 4.52 -24.00 8.32
CA ALA A 117 4.65 -24.19 9.76
C ALA A 117 3.39 -23.80 10.57
N CYS A 118 2.67 -22.76 10.17
CA CYS A 118 1.52 -22.24 10.95
C CYS A 118 0.23 -22.05 10.13
N GLY A 119 0.27 -22.31 8.83
CA GLY A 119 -0.87 -22.18 7.93
C GLY A 119 -1.29 -20.74 7.59
N ALA A 120 -0.59 -19.71 8.10
CA ALA A 120 -0.91 -18.32 7.77
C ALA A 120 -0.71 -18.05 6.27
N VAL A 121 -1.66 -17.34 5.66
CA VAL A 121 -1.64 -16.98 4.24
C VAL A 121 -1.29 -15.49 4.10
N PHE A 122 -0.44 -15.18 3.14
CA PHE A 122 -0.01 -13.81 2.85
C PHE A 122 -0.10 -13.51 1.34
N LEU A 123 -0.27 -12.25 0.99
CA LEU A 123 -0.17 -11.79 -0.39
C LEU A 123 1.30 -11.50 -0.75
N GLY A 124 1.77 -12.06 -1.86
CA GLY A 124 3.13 -11.84 -2.36
C GLY A 124 4.21 -12.65 -1.65
N ARG A 125 5.42 -12.62 -2.22
CA ARG A 125 6.58 -13.36 -1.70
C ARG A 125 7.14 -12.71 -0.43
N ARG A 126 7.51 -13.54 0.55
CA ARG A 126 8.14 -13.12 1.81
C ARG A 126 9.29 -14.04 2.18
N LEU A 127 10.23 -13.52 2.96
CA LEU A 127 11.38 -14.26 3.48
C LEU A 127 11.11 -14.92 4.85
N ALA A 128 10.13 -14.41 5.60
CA ALA A 128 9.77 -14.91 6.93
C ALA A 128 8.30 -14.67 7.23
N CYS A 129 7.72 -15.54 8.06
CA CYS A 129 6.31 -15.51 8.42
C CYS A 129 6.06 -14.47 9.52
N SER A 130 5.09 -13.57 9.34
CA SER A 130 4.78 -12.54 10.36
C SER A 130 4.08 -13.11 11.61
N ARG A 131 3.52 -14.32 11.54
CA ARG A 131 2.81 -14.95 12.65
C ARG A 131 3.74 -15.76 13.55
N CYS A 132 4.56 -16.63 12.97
CA CYS A 132 5.40 -17.58 13.71
C CYS A 132 6.90 -17.35 13.52
N THR A 133 7.31 -16.28 12.82
CA THR A 133 8.70 -15.86 12.55
C THR A 133 9.60 -16.89 11.84
N ALA A 134 9.06 -18.07 11.52
CA ALA A 134 9.75 -19.07 10.73
C ALA A 134 10.11 -18.53 9.35
N ARG A 135 11.36 -18.79 8.94
CA ARG A 135 11.86 -18.57 7.57
C ARG A 135 11.53 -19.74 6.63
N GLY A 136 10.82 -20.74 7.14
CA GLY A 136 10.55 -22.02 6.49
C GLY A 136 9.81 -21.90 5.15
N PRO A 137 9.58 -23.02 4.47
CA PRO A 137 9.10 -22.98 3.11
C PRO A 137 7.69 -22.39 3.05
N PHE A 138 7.50 -21.52 2.06
CA PHE A 138 6.20 -20.98 1.69
C PHE A 138 5.71 -21.71 0.45
N GLU A 139 4.45 -22.13 0.48
CA GLU A 139 3.78 -22.75 -0.65
C GLU A 139 2.92 -21.71 -1.37
N GLU A 140 3.00 -21.65 -2.69
CA GLU A 140 2.12 -20.80 -3.47
C GLU A 140 0.70 -21.39 -3.49
N VAL A 141 -0.28 -20.60 -3.08
CA VAL A 141 -1.70 -20.99 -3.05
C VAL A 141 -2.52 -20.07 -3.94
N ARG A 142 -3.47 -20.64 -4.68
CA ARG A 142 -4.45 -19.86 -5.46
C ARG A 142 -5.48 -19.28 -4.50
N LEU A 143 -5.57 -17.95 -4.44
CA LEU A 143 -6.55 -17.26 -3.62
C LEU A 143 -7.91 -17.19 -4.33
N SER A 144 -8.97 -17.08 -3.53
CA SER A 144 -10.33 -16.85 -3.99
C SER A 144 -10.45 -15.55 -4.78
N ARG A 145 -11.30 -15.57 -5.80
CA ARG A 145 -11.62 -14.39 -6.61
C ARG A 145 -12.73 -13.53 -6.01
N THR A 146 -13.44 -14.07 -5.02
CA THR A 146 -14.54 -13.40 -4.32
C THR A 146 -14.09 -12.97 -2.94
N GLY A 147 -14.50 -11.78 -2.53
CA GLY A 147 -14.23 -11.25 -1.20
C GLY A 147 -15.32 -10.31 -0.72
N LYS A 148 -15.09 -9.70 0.43
CA LYS A 148 -15.98 -8.70 1.02
C LYS A 148 -15.29 -7.35 1.10
N LEU A 149 -16.01 -6.28 0.79
CA LEU A 149 -15.48 -4.93 0.93
C LEU A 149 -15.26 -4.58 2.41
N TRP A 150 -14.01 -4.38 2.82
CA TRP A 150 -13.67 -4.02 4.19
C TRP A 150 -13.72 -2.51 4.41
N VAL A 151 -12.97 -1.75 3.61
CA VAL A 151 -12.93 -0.29 3.69
C VAL A 151 -12.70 0.28 2.30
N TYR A 152 -13.22 1.48 2.05
CA TYR A 152 -13.05 2.20 0.79
C TYR A 152 -12.79 3.69 1.01
N SER A 153 -12.26 4.34 -0.02
CA SER A 153 -12.05 5.77 -0.11
C SER A 153 -12.29 6.23 -1.54
N ILE A 154 -13.03 7.33 -1.70
CA ILE A 154 -13.32 7.94 -3.00
C ILE A 154 -12.28 9.03 -3.26
N VAL A 155 -11.39 8.74 -4.20
CA VAL A 155 -10.25 9.60 -4.54
C VAL A 155 -10.69 10.58 -5.62
N HIS A 156 -10.79 11.85 -5.24
CA HIS A 156 -11.18 12.95 -6.15
C HIS A 156 -9.98 13.64 -6.81
N GLN A 157 -8.77 13.44 -6.29
CA GLN A 157 -7.55 14.04 -6.81
C GLN A 157 -6.45 12.97 -6.88
N SER A 158 -5.84 12.82 -8.06
CA SER A 158 -4.78 11.83 -8.29
C SER A 158 -3.70 12.38 -9.23
N SER A 159 -2.73 11.54 -9.56
CA SER A 159 -1.64 11.88 -10.47
C SER A 159 -2.18 12.18 -11.88
N PRO A 160 -1.53 13.08 -12.66
CA PRO A 160 -1.91 13.32 -14.05
C PRO A 160 -1.96 12.01 -14.85
N GLY A 161 -3.06 11.80 -15.58
CA GLY A 161 -3.27 10.59 -16.39
C GLY A 161 -4.08 9.47 -15.72
N VAL A 162 -4.46 9.62 -14.44
CA VAL A 162 -5.41 8.72 -13.78
C VAL A 162 -6.81 9.37 -13.81
N PRO A 163 -7.85 8.70 -14.36
CA PRO A 163 -9.19 9.24 -14.35
C PRO A 163 -9.72 9.35 -12.92
N VAL A 164 -10.18 10.54 -12.54
CA VAL A 164 -10.82 10.83 -11.26
C VAL A 164 -12.28 11.23 -11.50
N PRO A 165 -13.20 10.97 -10.55
CA PRO A 165 -13.01 10.23 -9.30
C PRO A 165 -13.01 8.70 -9.46
N TYR A 166 -12.26 7.99 -8.61
CA TYR A 166 -12.30 6.52 -8.53
C TYR A 166 -12.36 6.03 -7.08
N VAL A 167 -12.80 4.79 -6.90
CA VAL A 167 -12.96 4.17 -5.59
C VAL A 167 -11.77 3.26 -5.30
N ALA A 168 -10.92 3.64 -4.35
CA ALA A 168 -9.88 2.78 -3.80
C ALA A 168 -10.48 1.95 -2.66
N ALA A 169 -10.22 0.66 -2.63
CA ALA A 169 -10.80 -0.27 -1.68
C ALA A 169 -9.78 -1.26 -1.12
N ILE A 170 -10.09 -1.80 0.05
CA ILE A 170 -9.47 -2.98 0.62
C ILE A 170 -10.54 -4.06 0.71
N VAL A 171 -10.25 -5.21 0.13
CA VAL A 171 -11.16 -6.36 0.07
C VAL A 171 -10.57 -7.49 0.91
N ASP A 172 -11.37 -8.03 1.81
CA ASP A 172 -11.00 -9.21 2.59
C ASP A 172 -11.41 -10.47 1.84
N LEU A 173 -10.43 -11.31 1.57
CA LEU A 173 -10.61 -12.63 0.99
C LEU A 173 -10.88 -13.67 2.08
N PRO A 174 -11.62 -14.75 1.78
CA PRO A 174 -11.98 -15.79 2.76
C PRO A 174 -10.75 -16.49 3.37
N GLU A 175 -9.60 -16.47 2.71
CA GLU A 175 -8.34 -17.01 3.22
C GLU A 175 -7.69 -16.15 4.32
N GLY A 176 -8.31 -15.03 4.72
CA GLY A 176 -7.79 -14.12 5.75
C GLY A 176 -6.74 -13.14 5.23
N VAL A 177 -6.76 -12.86 3.92
CA VAL A 177 -5.85 -11.91 3.26
C VAL A 177 -6.63 -10.69 2.80
N SER A 178 -6.15 -9.50 3.18
CA SER A 178 -6.69 -8.24 2.69
C SER A 178 -5.92 -7.78 1.45
N VAL A 179 -6.64 -7.47 0.38
CA VAL A 179 -6.09 -7.01 -0.90
C VAL A 179 -6.49 -5.57 -1.15
N ARG A 180 -5.51 -4.70 -1.42
CA ARG A 180 -5.75 -3.34 -1.87
C ARG A 180 -6.02 -3.34 -3.38
N CYS A 181 -7.13 -2.73 -3.79
CA CYS A 181 -7.54 -2.67 -5.19
C CYS A 181 -8.35 -1.39 -5.49
N SER A 182 -8.72 -1.19 -6.75
CA SER A 182 -9.73 -0.22 -7.14
C SER A 182 -11.03 -0.94 -7.52
N LEU A 183 -12.17 -0.37 -7.11
CA LEU A 183 -13.48 -0.86 -7.52
C LEU A 183 -13.86 -0.27 -8.88
N ILE A 184 -14.46 -1.09 -9.72
CA ILE A 184 -14.99 -0.72 -11.04
C ILE A 184 -16.46 -1.09 -11.16
N ASP A 185 -17.13 -0.52 -12.16
CA ASP A 185 -18.55 -0.73 -12.43
C ASP A 185 -19.47 -0.28 -11.27
N VAL A 186 -19.03 0.70 -10.46
CA VAL A 186 -19.79 1.33 -9.37
C VAL A 186 -19.71 2.85 -9.50
N PRO A 187 -20.82 3.59 -9.30
CA PRO A 187 -20.75 5.04 -9.19
C PRO A 187 -19.89 5.43 -7.97
N PRO A 188 -19.08 6.51 -8.06
CA PRO A 188 -18.26 7.02 -6.97
C PRO A 188 -19.13 7.81 -5.96
N ASP A 189 -20.13 7.14 -5.41
CA ASP A 189 -21.08 7.66 -4.42
C ASP A 189 -21.02 6.78 -3.15
N PRO A 190 -20.82 7.36 -1.96
CA PRO A 190 -20.89 6.62 -0.70
C PRO A 190 -22.21 5.85 -0.52
N ALA A 191 -23.33 6.31 -1.07
CA ALA A 191 -24.63 5.63 -0.92
C ALA A 191 -24.70 4.31 -1.70
N ALA A 192 -23.89 4.15 -2.75
CA ALA A 192 -23.83 2.94 -3.57
C ALA A 192 -22.86 1.88 -3.01
N LEU A 193 -22.07 2.23 -1.98
CA LEU A 193 -21.01 1.39 -1.42
C LEU A 193 -21.36 1.01 0.02
N SER A 194 -21.65 -0.27 0.24
CA SER A 194 -21.93 -0.81 1.57
C SER A 194 -20.74 -1.62 2.09
N PHE A 195 -20.41 -1.43 3.37
CA PHE A 195 -19.41 -2.26 4.04
C PHE A 195 -19.87 -3.72 4.07
N GLY A 196 -18.95 -4.65 3.81
CA GLY A 196 -19.24 -6.08 3.74
C GLY A 196 -19.88 -6.56 2.44
N MET A 197 -20.12 -5.68 1.45
CA MET A 197 -20.71 -6.08 0.17
C MET A 197 -19.85 -7.12 -0.56
N PRO A 198 -20.47 -8.12 -1.21
CA PRO A 198 -19.75 -9.13 -1.97
C PRO A 198 -19.15 -8.52 -3.24
N VAL A 199 -17.87 -8.80 -3.49
CA VAL A 199 -17.14 -8.32 -4.67
C VAL A 199 -16.42 -9.48 -5.35
N GLU A 200 -16.25 -9.37 -6.66
CA GLU A 200 -15.55 -10.33 -7.51
C GLU A 200 -14.38 -9.65 -8.21
N MET A 201 -13.26 -10.34 -8.28
CA MET A 201 -12.06 -9.92 -9.00
C MET A 201 -12.26 -10.05 -10.52
N THR A 202 -11.82 -9.02 -11.23
CA THR A 202 -11.71 -8.98 -12.68
C THR A 202 -10.37 -8.37 -13.09
N THR A 203 -9.95 -8.57 -14.34
CA THR A 203 -8.68 -8.03 -14.85
C THR A 203 -8.94 -7.19 -16.09
N ARG A 204 -8.34 -6.00 -16.15
CA ARG A 204 -8.38 -5.11 -17.32
C ARG A 204 -6.97 -4.64 -17.65
N VAL A 205 -6.73 -4.30 -18.91
CA VAL A 205 -5.49 -3.62 -19.32
C VAL A 205 -5.52 -2.22 -18.75
N SER A 206 -4.54 -1.87 -17.92
CA SER A 206 -4.48 -0.55 -17.28
C SER A 206 -3.67 0.44 -18.11
N GLN A 207 -2.51 0.01 -18.62
CA GLN A 207 -1.57 0.85 -19.35
C GLN A 207 -0.80 -0.04 -20.34
N GLN A 208 -0.19 0.57 -21.34
CA GLN A 208 0.81 -0.09 -22.20
C GLN A 208 2.20 0.39 -21.80
N ASP A 209 3.17 -0.52 -21.79
CA ASP A 209 4.57 -0.14 -21.54
C ASP A 209 5.20 0.53 -22.77
N ARG A 210 6.45 1.00 -22.63
CA ARG A 210 7.19 1.63 -23.73
C ARG A 210 7.52 0.66 -24.87
N GLU A 211 7.47 -0.64 -24.60
CA GLU A 211 7.74 -1.73 -25.55
C GLU A 211 6.45 -2.18 -26.26
N GLY A 212 5.29 -1.60 -25.91
CA GLY A 212 3.98 -1.92 -26.47
C GLY A 212 3.27 -3.09 -25.78
N ASN A 213 3.78 -3.60 -24.66
CA ASN A 213 3.15 -4.71 -23.93
C ASN A 213 1.96 -4.22 -23.09
N ASP A 214 0.90 -5.03 -23.05
CA ASP A 214 -0.29 -4.74 -22.25
C ASP A 214 -0.03 -5.04 -20.77
N VAL A 215 -0.03 -4.00 -19.94
CA VAL A 215 0.07 -4.12 -18.49
C VAL A 215 -1.31 -4.37 -17.91
N VAL A 216 -1.53 -5.60 -17.46
CA VAL A 216 -2.81 -6.06 -16.91
C VAL A 216 -2.84 -5.81 -15.40
N ALA A 217 -3.86 -5.09 -14.95
CA ALA A 217 -4.16 -4.88 -13.55
C ALA A 217 -5.41 -5.67 -13.14
N PHE A 218 -5.50 -5.96 -11.84
CA PHE A 218 -6.68 -6.55 -11.24
C PHE A 218 -7.52 -5.44 -10.60
N TYR A 219 -8.83 -5.61 -10.70
CA TYR A 219 -9.87 -4.74 -10.17
C TYR A 219 -10.91 -5.61 -9.50
N PHE A 220 -11.75 -5.00 -8.67
CA PHE A 220 -12.91 -5.69 -8.11
C PHE A 220 -14.18 -4.99 -8.57
N ARG A 221 -15.24 -5.76 -8.81
CA ARG A 221 -16.58 -5.25 -9.09
C ARG A 221 -17.55 -5.83 -8.06
N PRO A 222 -18.63 -5.13 -7.69
CA PRO A 222 -19.70 -5.73 -6.92
C PRO A 222 -20.22 -6.98 -7.63
N MET A 223 -20.41 -8.06 -6.88
CA MET A 223 -21.28 -9.12 -7.34
C MET A 223 -22.68 -8.53 -7.35
N ARG A 224 -23.37 -8.59 -8.49
CA ARG A 224 -24.81 -8.35 -8.49
C ARG A 224 -25.38 -9.40 -7.53
N GLU A 225 -25.92 -8.97 -6.40
CA GLU A 225 -26.78 -9.83 -5.61
C GLU A 225 -27.90 -10.24 -6.57
N GLY A 226 -27.91 -11.52 -6.93
CA GLY A 226 -28.95 -12.07 -7.78
C GLY A 226 -30.27 -11.71 -7.12
N GLY A 227 -31.06 -10.88 -7.81
CA GLY A 227 -32.47 -10.71 -7.47
C GLY A 227 -33.11 -12.09 -7.56
N ALA A 228 -33.37 -12.65 -6.39
CA ALA A 228 -34.34 -13.71 -6.19
C ALA A 228 -35.64 -13.06 -5.72
#